data_AF-A0A3D4SYB8-F1
#
_entry.id   AF-A0A3D4SYB8-F1
#
_cell.length_a   1.000
_cell.length_b   1.000
_cell.length_c   1.000
_cell.angle_alpha   90.00
_cell.angle_beta   90.00
_cell.angle_gamma   90.00
#
_symmetry.space_group_name_H-M   'P 1'
#
loop_
_entity.id
_entity.type
_entity.pdbx_description
1 polymer ?
#
loop_
_entity_poly.entity_id
_entity_poly.type
_entity_poly.pdbx_seq_one_letter_code
_entity_poly.pdbx_strand_id
1 'polypeptide(L)'
;MQPDPDRRLAVERFSVDVAMDYYRNRGWTVRELQKPFDLNCTRGSESLHVEVKGTAGMPGTVNLTPNEVDHAWKHRTDLFIVYDIRLQDNPDEGPDAPRYIGTFGVPVLIPGWRPDKSDISVRSLTYRVPWDQAEDLIDDASRTSAQS
;
A
#
# COMPACT_ATOMS: atom_id res chain seq x y z
N MET A 1 -13.53 -16.26 0.37
CA MET A 1 -13.42 -15.51 1.63
C MET A 1 -12.87 -14.14 1.26
N GLN A 2 -13.68 -13.10 1.32
CA GLN A 2 -13.22 -11.74 1.03
C GLN A 2 -12.30 -11.30 2.19
N PRO A 3 -11.13 -10.70 1.91
CA PRO A 3 -10.26 -10.21 2.98
C PRO A 3 -10.95 -9.07 3.74
N ASP A 4 -10.94 -9.15 5.07
CA ASP A 4 -11.45 -8.11 5.96
C ASP A 4 -10.65 -6.80 5.74
N PRO A 5 -11.29 -5.72 5.23
CA PRO A 5 -10.59 -4.49 4.86
C PRO A 5 -9.94 -3.80 6.06
N ASP A 6 -10.52 -3.92 7.25
CA ASP A 6 -9.99 -3.30 8.47
C ASP A 6 -8.69 -3.99 8.90
N ARG A 7 -8.63 -5.33 8.76
CA ARG A 7 -7.40 -6.10 9.04
C ARG A 7 -6.30 -5.74 8.06
N ARG A 8 -6.62 -5.54 6.76
CA ARG A 8 -5.64 -5.12 5.75
C ARG A 8 -5.08 -3.75 6.10
N LEU A 9 -5.94 -2.79 6.44
CA LEU A 9 -5.51 -1.45 6.82
C LEU A 9 -4.61 -1.47 8.07
N ALA A 10 -4.95 -2.28 9.08
CA ALA A 10 -4.14 -2.43 10.28
C ALA A 10 -2.74 -3.01 9.99
N VAL A 11 -2.65 -3.99 9.08
CA VAL A 11 -1.37 -4.55 8.60
C VAL A 11 -0.54 -3.49 7.87
N GLU A 12 -1.16 -2.75 6.96
CA GLU A 12 -0.51 -1.69 6.18
C GLU A 12 0.04 -0.59 7.10
N ARG A 13 -0.81 -0.06 8.00
CA ARG A 13 -0.42 0.98 8.95
C ARG A 13 0.71 0.52 9.87
N PHE A 14 0.57 -0.65 10.48
CA PHE A 14 1.60 -1.18 11.38
C PHE A 14 2.94 -1.37 10.68
N SER A 15 2.95 -1.86 9.44
CA SER A 15 4.19 -2.06 8.67
C SER A 15 4.88 -0.74 8.38
N VAL A 16 4.11 0.30 8.03
CA VAL A 16 4.60 1.66 7.78
C VAL A 16 5.20 2.26 9.06
N ASP A 17 4.51 2.13 10.20
CA ASP A 17 5.02 2.63 11.48
C ASP A 17 6.35 1.98 11.87
N VAL A 18 6.47 0.64 11.73
CA VAL A 18 7.72 -0.10 11.99
C VAL A 18 8.85 0.39 11.08
N ALA A 19 8.57 0.62 9.79
CA ALA A 19 9.57 1.14 8.86
C ALA A 19 10.00 2.57 9.22
N MET A 20 9.04 3.44 9.56
CA MET A 20 9.32 4.82 9.97
C MET A 20 10.23 4.85 11.20
N ASP A 21 9.92 4.06 12.22
CA ASP A 21 10.74 3.95 13.43
C ASP A 21 12.14 3.40 13.13
N TYR A 22 12.25 2.40 12.26
CA TYR A 22 13.54 1.84 11.84
C TYR A 22 14.48 2.90 11.25
N TYR A 23 13.97 3.75 10.36
CA TYR A 23 14.75 4.80 9.69
C TYR A 23 14.99 6.01 10.60
N ARG A 24 13.98 6.45 11.37
CA ARG A 24 14.14 7.54 12.36
C ARG A 24 15.23 7.24 13.37
N ASN A 25 15.25 6.02 13.91
CA ASN A 25 16.28 5.56 14.86
C ASN A 25 17.70 5.51 14.25
N ARG A 26 17.83 5.60 12.93
CA ARG A 26 19.11 5.68 12.19
C ARG A 26 19.44 7.09 11.70
N GLY A 27 18.75 8.09 12.26
CA GLY A 27 19.00 9.50 12.00
C GLY A 27 18.42 10.00 10.68
N TRP A 28 17.45 9.30 10.09
CA TRP A 28 16.73 9.79 8.92
C TRP A 28 15.55 10.67 9.34
N THR A 29 15.34 11.75 8.59
CA THR A 29 14.05 12.43 8.56
C THR A 29 13.13 11.65 7.63
N VAL A 30 12.00 11.16 8.16
CA VAL A 30 11.08 10.28 7.43
C VAL A 30 9.74 10.98 7.19
N ARG A 31 9.31 11.03 5.93
CA ARG A 31 7.98 11.51 5.51
C ARG A 31 7.22 10.37 4.83
N GLU A 32 6.02 10.09 5.32
CA GLU A 32 5.08 9.18 4.67
C GLU A 32 4.44 9.84 3.44
N LEU A 33 4.36 9.11 2.35
CA LEU A 33 3.76 9.44 1.06
C LEU A 33 2.86 8.28 0.64
N GLN A 34 1.96 8.51 -0.32
CA GLN A 34 1.06 7.44 -0.79
C GLN A 34 1.50 6.79 -2.11
N LYS A 35 2.19 7.53 -2.98
CA LYS A 35 2.69 7.07 -4.29
C LYS A 35 3.88 7.93 -4.75
N PRO A 36 4.79 7.39 -5.57
CA PRO A 36 4.86 6.00 -6.05
C PRO A 36 5.59 5.03 -5.09
N PHE A 37 5.83 5.46 -3.85
CA PHE A 37 6.44 4.70 -2.75
C PHE A 37 5.89 5.23 -1.43
N ASP A 38 6.10 4.49 -0.35
CA ASP A 38 5.51 4.79 0.96
C ASP A 38 6.30 5.83 1.77
N LEU A 39 7.64 5.77 1.80
CA LEU A 39 8.44 6.68 2.64
C LEU A 39 9.52 7.41 1.84
N ASN A 40 9.61 8.72 2.05
CA ASN A 40 10.75 9.54 1.67
C ASN A 40 11.65 9.78 2.88
N CYS A 41 12.88 9.26 2.83
CA CYS A 41 13.87 9.37 3.88
C CYS A 41 15.01 10.28 3.44
N THR A 42 15.31 11.31 4.23
CA THR A 42 16.45 12.21 3.96
C THR A 42 17.40 12.30 5.16
N ARG A 43 18.70 12.43 4.87
CA ARG A 43 19.74 12.60 5.90
C ARG A 43 20.94 13.35 5.31
N GLY A 44 21.12 14.61 5.70
CA GLY A 44 22.12 15.48 5.09
C GLY A 44 21.84 15.64 3.58
N SER A 45 22.80 15.27 2.74
CA SER A 45 22.65 15.26 1.28
C SER A 45 22.10 13.92 0.73
N GLU A 46 21.92 12.91 1.58
CA GLU A 46 21.35 11.63 1.17
C GLU A 46 19.83 11.67 1.05
N SER A 47 19.30 11.02 0.01
CA SER A 47 17.89 10.71 -0.14
C SER A 47 17.71 9.22 -0.44
N LEU A 48 16.64 8.65 0.10
CA LEU A 48 16.26 7.25 -0.04
C LEU A 48 14.73 7.15 -0.07
N HIS A 49 14.21 6.43 -1.05
CA HIS A 49 12.80 6.04 -1.05
C HIS A 49 12.65 4.64 -0.43
N VAL A 50 11.50 4.37 0.19
CA VAL A 50 11.20 3.06 0.78
C VAL A 50 9.82 2.62 0.35
N GLU A 51 9.75 1.40 -0.17
CA GLU A 51 8.51 0.67 -0.40
C GLU A 51 8.28 -0.29 0.78
N VAL A 52 7.10 -0.24 1.38
CA VAL A 52 6.76 -0.99 2.60
C VAL A 52 5.69 -2.04 2.31
N LYS A 53 5.95 -3.29 2.66
CA LYS A 53 4.99 -4.40 2.49
C LYS A 53 4.74 -5.11 3.81
N GLY A 54 3.47 -5.38 4.10
CA GLY A 54 3.02 -6.04 5.32
C GLY A 54 2.30 -7.36 5.03
N THR A 55 2.48 -8.35 5.90
CA THR A 55 1.62 -9.54 5.92
C THR A 55 1.46 -10.10 7.35
N ALA A 56 0.26 -10.58 7.66
CA ALA A 56 -0.01 -11.30 8.91
C ALA A 56 0.53 -12.75 8.90
N GLY A 57 0.85 -13.29 7.72
CA GLY A 57 1.35 -14.66 7.56
C GLY A 57 2.86 -14.74 7.34
N MET A 58 3.32 -15.93 6.94
CA MET A 58 4.69 -16.14 6.49
C MET A 58 4.96 -15.41 5.17
N PRO A 59 6.18 -14.87 4.97
CA PRO A 59 6.54 -14.20 3.74
C PRO A 59 6.71 -15.24 2.62
N GLY A 60 6.22 -14.92 1.42
CA GLY A 60 6.40 -15.76 0.24
C GLY A 60 6.49 -14.91 -1.03
N THR A 61 5.44 -14.15 -1.32
CA THR A 61 5.43 -13.15 -2.40
C THR A 61 4.84 -11.85 -1.90
N VAL A 62 5.34 -10.72 -2.39
CA VAL A 62 4.72 -9.40 -2.18
C VAL A 62 4.00 -8.95 -3.44
N ASN A 63 2.89 -8.23 -3.28
CA ASN A 63 2.20 -7.60 -4.39
C ASN A 63 2.84 -6.24 -4.68
N LEU A 64 3.13 -5.98 -5.96
CA LEU A 64 3.71 -4.74 -6.43
C LEU A 64 2.85 -4.14 -7.53
N THR A 65 2.73 -2.81 -7.55
CA THR A 65 2.17 -2.11 -8.71
C THR A 65 3.24 -1.88 -9.78
N PRO A 66 2.87 -1.75 -11.07
CA PRO A 66 3.83 -1.39 -12.12
C PRO A 66 4.59 -0.10 -11.82
N ASN A 67 3.94 0.88 -11.18
CA ASN A 67 4.56 2.15 -10.82
C ASN A 67 5.63 1.98 -9.73
N GLU A 68 5.40 1.11 -8.73
CA GLU A 68 6.40 0.79 -7.70
C GLU A 68 7.64 0.15 -8.33
N VAL A 69 7.43 -0.81 -9.24
CA VAL A 69 8.52 -1.47 -9.98
C VAL A 69 9.31 -0.44 -10.78
N ASP A 70 8.64 0.34 -11.63
CA ASP A 70 9.30 1.35 -12.48
C ASP A 70 10.05 2.41 -11.65
N HIS A 71 9.50 2.80 -10.51
CA HIS A 71 10.14 3.75 -9.60
C HIS A 71 11.39 3.17 -8.96
N ALA A 72 11.30 1.92 -8.48
CA ALA A 72 12.43 1.19 -7.90
C ALA A 72 13.56 0.95 -8.90
N TRP A 73 13.33 1.03 -10.21
CA TRP A 73 14.37 1.01 -11.24
C TRP A 73 15.05 2.37 -11.47
N LYS A 74 14.31 3.47 -11.32
CA LYS A 74 14.79 4.84 -11.62
C LYS A 74 15.43 5.53 -10.42
N HIS A 75 15.05 5.14 -9.21
CA HIS A 75 15.49 5.79 -7.98
C HIS A 75 16.14 4.79 -7.03
N ARG A 76 16.99 5.28 -6.11
CA ARG A 76 17.47 4.48 -4.98
C ARG A 76 16.26 4.19 -4.07
N THR A 77 15.90 2.92 -3.97
CA THR A 77 14.72 2.48 -3.23
C THR A 77 15.08 1.26 -2.38
N ASP A 78 14.65 1.25 -1.13
CA ASP A 78 14.70 0.06 -0.27
C ASP A 78 13.34 -0.63 -0.27
N LEU A 79 13.32 -1.97 -0.18
CA LEU A 79 12.09 -2.73 0.09
C LEU A 79 12.11 -3.18 1.55
N PHE A 80 11.12 -2.70 2.32
CA PHE A 80 10.96 -3.00 3.73
C PHE A 80 9.73 -3.88 3.93
N ILE A 81 9.92 -5.09 4.44
CA ILE A 81 8.85 -6.07 4.64
C ILE A 81 8.66 -6.31 6.12
N VAL A 82 7.42 -6.36 6.58
CA VAL A 82 7.07 -6.82 7.93
C VAL A 82 6.15 -8.03 7.80
N TYR A 83 6.57 -9.17 8.33
CA TYR A 83 5.81 -10.43 8.29
C TYR A 83 5.45 -10.93 9.68
N ASP A 84 4.60 -11.97 9.76
CA ASP A 84 4.05 -12.49 11.03
C ASP A 84 3.37 -11.40 11.87
N ILE A 85 2.68 -10.47 11.21
CA ILE A 85 1.99 -9.37 11.90
C ILE A 85 0.82 -9.91 12.70
N ARG A 86 0.85 -9.68 14.01
CA ARG A 86 -0.24 -10.04 14.93
C ARG A 86 -1.20 -8.88 15.10
N LEU A 87 -2.45 -9.12 14.77
CA LEU A 87 -3.53 -8.16 14.96
C LEU A 87 -4.31 -8.47 16.24
N GLN A 88 -4.73 -7.42 16.94
CA GLN A 88 -5.67 -7.48 18.05
C GLN A 88 -6.75 -6.42 17.86
N ASP A 89 -7.86 -6.57 18.57
CA ASP A 89 -8.87 -5.51 18.65
C ASP A 89 -8.27 -4.25 19.28
N ASN A 90 -8.62 -3.10 18.72
CA ASN A 90 -8.21 -1.82 19.27
C ASN A 90 -9.05 -1.51 20.50
N PRO A 91 -8.44 -1.26 21.68
CA PRO A 91 -9.18 -0.87 22.88
C PRO A 91 -9.74 0.56 22.82
N ASP A 92 -9.31 1.37 21.86
CA ASP A 92 -9.87 2.72 21.63
C ASP A 92 -11.22 2.60 20.91
N GLU A 93 -12.29 3.02 21.60
CA GLU A 93 -13.66 3.06 21.08
C GLU A 93 -14.04 4.41 20.44
N GLY A 94 -13.05 5.27 20.16
CA GLY A 94 -13.25 6.52 19.46
C GLY A 94 -13.93 6.31 18.09
N PRO A 95 -14.76 7.26 17.62
CA PRO A 95 -15.54 7.11 16.38
C PRO A 95 -14.68 6.91 15.12
N ASP A 96 -13.42 7.35 15.17
CA ASP A 96 -12.44 7.25 14.08
C ASP A 96 -11.31 6.25 14.37
N ALA A 97 -11.39 5.52 15.49
CA ALA A 97 -10.37 4.55 15.86
C ALA A 97 -10.42 3.33 14.92
N PRO A 98 -9.27 2.86 14.39
CA PRO A 98 -9.26 1.65 13.58
C PRO A 98 -9.67 0.46 14.43
N ARG A 99 -10.47 -0.45 13.88
CA ARG A 99 -10.95 -1.63 14.62
C ARG A 99 -9.84 -2.55 15.13
N TYR A 100 -8.76 -2.68 14.36
CA TYR A 100 -7.63 -3.54 14.71
C TYR A 100 -6.33 -2.74 14.74
N ILE A 101 -5.40 -3.19 15.58
CA ILE A 101 -4.02 -2.70 15.61
C ILE A 101 -3.02 -3.85 15.50
N GLY A 102 -1.89 -3.59 14.85
CA GLY A 102 -0.75 -4.49 14.85
C GLY A 102 0.06 -4.36 16.15
N THR A 103 0.59 -5.46 16.64
CA THR A 103 1.33 -5.50 17.93
C THR A 103 2.70 -6.15 17.85
N PHE A 104 2.91 -7.00 16.85
CA PHE A 104 4.15 -7.71 16.61
C PHE A 104 4.36 -7.81 15.10
N GLY A 105 5.60 -8.03 14.69
CA GLY A 105 5.97 -8.36 13.33
C GLY A 105 7.48 -8.46 13.22
N VAL A 106 7.96 -9.21 12.23
CA VAL A 106 9.38 -9.39 11.97
C VAL A 106 9.79 -8.55 10.77
N PRO A 107 10.62 -7.51 10.94
CA PRO A 107 11.07 -6.67 9.85
C PRO A 107 12.18 -7.35 9.03
N VAL A 108 12.13 -7.18 7.72
CA VAL A 108 13.14 -7.60 6.74
C VAL A 108 13.41 -6.42 5.81
N LEU A 109 14.69 -6.12 5.60
CA LEU A 109 15.11 -5.03 4.72
C LEU A 109 15.91 -5.59 3.55
N ILE A 110 15.52 -5.21 2.34
CA ILE A 110 16.31 -5.40 1.11
C ILE A 110 16.81 -4.02 0.68
N PRO A 111 18.06 -3.66 1.03
CA PRO A 111 18.61 -2.33 0.72
C PRO A 111 18.92 -2.19 -0.77
N GLY A 112 18.62 -1.03 -1.35
CA GLY A 112 18.86 -0.76 -2.77
C GLY A 112 18.12 -1.75 -3.68
N TRP A 113 16.93 -2.17 -3.27
CA TRP A 113 16.10 -3.14 -3.96
C TRP A 113 15.92 -2.78 -5.45
N ARG A 114 16.22 -3.76 -6.30
CA ARG A 114 16.02 -3.74 -7.75
C ARG A 114 15.20 -4.99 -8.10
N PRO A 115 13.90 -4.86 -8.42
CA PRO A 115 13.10 -6.02 -8.78
C PRO A 115 13.60 -6.64 -10.10
N ASP A 116 13.94 -7.93 -10.08
CA ASP A 116 14.23 -8.68 -11.31
C ASP A 116 12.95 -8.85 -12.10
N LYS A 117 12.93 -8.38 -13.35
CA LYS A 117 11.74 -8.45 -14.22
C LYS A 117 11.34 -9.89 -14.55
N SER A 118 12.27 -10.84 -14.48
CA SER A 118 11.98 -12.26 -14.70
C SER A 118 11.21 -12.89 -13.54
N ASP A 119 11.34 -12.35 -12.33
CA ASP A 119 10.61 -12.77 -11.12
C ASP A 119 9.26 -12.05 -10.95
N ILE A 120 8.93 -11.11 -11.86
CA ILE A 120 7.68 -10.36 -11.84
C ILE A 120 6.66 -11.05 -12.76
N SER A 121 5.73 -11.79 -12.17
CA SER A 121 4.50 -12.19 -12.86
C SER A 121 3.47 -11.05 -12.79
N VAL A 122 3.10 -10.45 -13.93
CA VAL A 122 1.98 -9.48 -13.98
C VAL A 122 0.68 -10.22 -13.66
N ARG A 123 0.08 -9.95 -12.50
CA ARG A 123 -1.15 -10.65 -12.07
C ARG A 123 -2.45 -9.97 -12.50
N SER A 124 -2.48 -8.68 -12.91
CA SER A 124 -3.67 -8.10 -13.56
C SER A 124 -3.47 -6.77 -14.30
N LEU A 125 -4.10 -6.68 -15.49
CA LEU A 125 -4.51 -5.47 -16.21
C LEU A 125 -5.80 -5.78 -16.98
N THR A 126 -6.81 -4.91 -16.96
CA THR A 126 -8.03 -5.08 -17.76
C THR A 126 -8.59 -3.76 -18.24
N TYR A 127 -8.82 -3.66 -19.55
CA TYR A 127 -9.47 -2.53 -20.21
C TYR A 127 -9.93 -2.96 -21.60
N ARG A 128 -11.15 -2.59 -22.00
CA ARG A 128 -11.40 -1.72 -23.17
C ARG A 128 -12.91 -1.55 -23.34
N VAL A 129 -13.41 -0.34 -23.15
CA VAL A 129 -14.81 -0.01 -23.47
C VAL A 129 -14.86 0.71 -24.82
N PRO A 130 -15.54 0.14 -25.83
CA PRO A 130 -15.77 0.78 -27.13
C PRO A 130 -16.99 1.71 -27.04
N TRP A 131 -16.74 2.97 -26.69
CA TRP A 131 -17.79 3.96 -26.46
C TRP A 131 -18.53 4.42 -27.72
N ASP A 132 -18.03 4.08 -28.91
CA ASP A 132 -18.73 4.25 -30.19
C ASP A 132 -19.98 3.36 -30.33
N GLN A 133 -20.18 2.46 -29.36
CA GLN A 133 -21.32 1.56 -29.19
C GLN A 133 -22.10 1.83 -27.89
N ALA A 134 -21.74 2.88 -27.13
CA ALA A 134 -22.38 3.19 -25.86
C ALA A 134 -23.51 4.21 -26.06
N GLU A 135 -24.69 3.91 -25.51
CA GLU A 135 -25.85 4.81 -25.47
C GLU A 135 -25.98 5.48 -24.11
N ASP A 136 -26.35 6.76 -24.12
CA ASP A 136 -26.73 7.47 -22.91
C ASP A 136 -28.16 7.11 -22.51
N LEU A 137 -28.34 6.57 -21.30
CA LEU A 137 -29.64 6.13 -20.77
C LEU A 137 -30.39 7.23 -19.99
N ILE A 138 -29.89 8.46 -20.04
CA ILE A 138 -30.58 9.58 -19.44
C ILE A 138 -31.53 10.13 -20.51
N ASP A 139 -32.80 9.75 -20.43
CA ASP A 139 -33.83 10.34 -21.27
C ASP A 139 -34.33 11.66 -20.65
N ASP A 140 -34.32 12.71 -21.48
CA ASP A 140 -34.41 14.13 -21.14
C ASP A 140 -35.84 14.57 -20.72
N ALA A 141 -36.80 13.62 -20.67
CA ALA A 141 -38.19 13.85 -20.29
C ALA A 141 -38.60 13.23 -18.93
N SER A 142 -37.77 12.37 -18.31
CA SER A 142 -38.17 11.51 -17.18
C SER A 142 -37.74 11.99 -15.78
N ARG A 143 -37.23 13.22 -15.61
CA ARG A 143 -37.41 13.90 -14.31
C ARG A 143 -38.81 14.51 -14.16
N THR A 144 -39.63 14.45 -15.20
CA THR A 144 -40.98 15.04 -15.20
C THR A 144 -42.02 13.92 -15.02
N SER A 145 -42.55 13.78 -13.80
CA SER A 145 -43.80 13.05 -13.40
C SER A 145 -43.68 11.60 -12.90
N ALA A 146 -44.40 11.31 -11.79
CA ALA A 146 -44.67 10.02 -11.14
C ALA A 146 -43.65 9.60 -10.03
N GLN A 147 -44.03 9.39 -8.76
CA GLN A 147 -45.34 9.00 -8.21
C GLN A 147 -45.71 9.82 -6.95
N SER A 148 -46.82 10.54 -7.09
CA SER A 148 -47.85 10.96 -6.13
C SER A 148 -47.48 11.71 -4.84
#